data_AF-A0A7S3WFS8-F1
#
_entry.id   AF-A0A7S3WFS8-F1
#
_cell.length_a   1.000
_cell.length_b   1.000
_cell.length_c   1.000
_cell.angle_alpha   90.00
_cell.angle_beta   90.00
_cell.angle_gamma   90.00
#
_symmetry.space_group_name_H-M   'P 1'
#
loop_
_entity.id
_entity.type
_entity.pdbx_description
1 polymer ?
#
loop_
_entity_poly.entity_id
_entity_poly.type
_entity_poly.pdbx_seq_one_letter_code
_entity_poly.pdbx_strand_id
1 'polypeptide(L)'
;WMYVIREFEDAIDDCTSCTGDNCNEFSLNGGSVHAWDEGVAFYAGSLEGASGSPSGKLVWRLAEKRCANFGTCGLNGGETSGTSQINHLLLAQFQEGERLLQTGQCDRVRPVVDEIISLMTVPLVQGSLRYAYKIGEQPEERSQKNAAEGAIFTAAVLPLVHECDAAAAATISADMKFGLFDQGDLPDFLAVKAAFESTYACLGITCEHVGGLVDADGDPLHAMTAPCDGSGSGGAGSDRSGGSSSSGDSTGAIVGATIGGCAAGLLAGGYLLYRRRRAKLSDPVPVDMVVSSSDYSKAAPGRIGINSPHATGVTLSQEVDARV
;
A
#
# COMPACT_ATOMS: atom_id res chain seq x y z
N TRP A 1 -7.03 2.82 -5.11
CA TRP A 1 -6.60 2.94 -3.71
C TRP A 1 -7.65 3.62 -2.85
N MET A 2 -7.76 4.96 -2.87
CA MET A 2 -8.66 5.67 -1.96
C MET A 2 -10.13 5.25 -2.11
N TYR A 3 -10.55 4.94 -3.34
CA TYR A 3 -11.89 4.43 -3.60
C TYR A 3 -12.16 3.07 -2.95
N VAL A 4 -11.19 2.14 -2.98
CA VAL A 4 -11.28 0.84 -2.27
C VAL A 4 -11.51 1.07 -0.78
N ILE A 5 -10.77 2.00 -0.19
CA ILE A 5 -10.95 2.36 1.23
C ILE A 5 -12.33 2.96 1.46
N ARG A 6 -12.81 3.87 0.60
CA ARG A 6 -14.14 4.46 0.74
C ARG A 6 -15.23 3.41 0.82
N GLU A 7 -15.20 2.38 -0.03
CA GLU A 7 -16.20 1.32 -0.01
C GLU A 7 -16.16 0.50 1.29
N PHE A 8 -14.97 0.23 1.83
CA PHE A 8 -14.86 -0.41 3.15
C PHE A 8 -15.30 0.48 4.31
N GLU A 9 -15.16 1.80 4.21
CA GLU A 9 -15.75 2.74 5.17
C GLU A 9 -17.28 2.76 5.06
N ASP A 10 -17.80 2.77 3.82
CA ASP A 10 -19.25 2.75 3.54
C ASP A 10 -19.91 1.50 4.10
N ALA A 11 -19.24 0.35 3.97
CA ALA A 11 -19.68 -0.91 4.57
C ALA A 11 -19.82 -0.83 6.11
N ILE A 12 -18.95 -0.08 6.79
CA ILE A 12 -19.07 0.12 8.25
C ILE A 12 -20.20 1.08 8.56
N ASP A 13 -20.30 2.20 7.85
CA ASP A 13 -21.36 3.19 8.02
C ASP A 13 -22.73 2.48 7.89
N ASP A 14 -22.93 1.74 6.80
CA ASP A 14 -24.15 0.97 6.50
C ASP A 14 -24.47 -0.11 7.54
N CYS A 15 -23.46 -0.73 8.14
CA CYS A 15 -23.65 -1.71 9.20
C CYS A 15 -24.24 -1.06 10.46
N THR A 16 -23.91 0.21 10.73
CA THR A 16 -24.30 0.90 11.98
C THR A 16 -25.60 1.71 11.89
N SER A 17 -26.04 2.15 10.71
CA SER A 17 -27.13 3.13 10.55
C SER A 17 -28.38 2.66 9.79
N CYS A 18 -28.93 1.47 10.06
CA CYS A 18 -30.23 1.06 9.50
C CYS A 18 -31.38 1.90 10.11
N THR A 19 -32.02 2.75 9.31
CA THR A 19 -33.12 3.65 9.75
C THR A 19 -34.44 3.46 8.98
N GLY A 20 -34.59 2.39 8.19
CA GLY A 20 -35.80 2.14 7.36
C GLY A 20 -36.78 1.08 7.90
N ASP A 21 -38.04 1.13 7.44
CA ASP A 21 -39.14 0.23 7.85
C ASP A 21 -38.94 -1.26 7.44
N ASN A 22 -37.92 -1.56 6.64
CA ASN A 22 -37.56 -2.92 6.19
C ASN A 22 -36.38 -3.53 6.97
N CYS A 23 -35.97 -2.95 8.10
CA CYS A 23 -34.99 -3.58 8.97
C CYS A 23 -35.61 -4.85 9.63
N ASN A 24 -35.19 -6.05 9.23
CA ASN A 24 -35.43 -7.33 9.91
C ASN A 24 -34.14 -7.78 10.62
N GLU A 25 -34.18 -8.89 11.39
CA GLU A 25 -33.05 -9.45 12.16
C GLU A 25 -31.78 -9.71 11.30
N PHE A 26 -31.91 -9.71 9.97
CA PHE A 26 -30.86 -9.93 8.97
C PHE A 26 -30.76 -8.80 7.90
N SER A 27 -31.51 -7.70 8.02
CA SER A 27 -31.52 -6.60 7.02
C SER A 27 -30.32 -5.65 7.10
N LEU A 28 -29.37 -5.91 7.99
CA LEU A 28 -28.11 -5.15 8.11
C LEU A 28 -27.08 -5.50 7.01
N ASN A 29 -27.35 -6.50 6.17
CA ASN A 29 -26.34 -7.14 5.33
C ASN A 29 -26.39 -6.76 3.84
N GLY A 30 -27.49 -6.19 3.35
CA GLY A 30 -27.63 -5.92 1.91
C GLY A 30 -26.73 -4.78 1.42
N GLY A 31 -26.81 -3.62 2.06
CA GLY A 31 -25.97 -2.46 1.70
C GLY A 31 -24.52 -2.63 2.14
N SER A 32 -24.31 -3.05 3.40
CA SER A 32 -22.97 -3.19 3.97
C SER A 32 -22.11 -4.26 3.27
N VAL A 33 -22.65 -5.46 3.00
CA VAL A 33 -21.91 -6.52 2.27
C VAL A 33 -21.76 -6.12 0.81
N HIS A 34 -22.73 -5.42 0.22
CA HIS A 34 -22.61 -4.93 -1.15
C HIS A 34 -21.46 -3.92 -1.29
N ALA A 35 -21.39 -2.90 -0.43
CA ALA A 35 -20.27 -1.95 -0.38
C ALA A 35 -18.95 -2.67 -0.11
N TRP A 36 -18.93 -3.66 0.79
CA TRP A 36 -17.75 -4.49 1.03
C TRP A 36 -17.26 -5.21 -0.23
N ASP A 37 -18.18 -5.87 -0.95
CA ASP A 37 -17.90 -6.56 -2.21
C ASP A 37 -17.44 -5.58 -3.30
N GLU A 38 -17.99 -4.36 -3.35
CA GLU A 38 -17.50 -3.30 -4.23
C GLU A 38 -16.04 -2.95 -3.90
N GLY A 39 -15.69 -2.79 -2.63
CA GLY A 39 -14.30 -2.58 -2.18
C GLY A 39 -13.36 -3.67 -2.68
N VAL A 40 -13.75 -4.95 -2.54
CA VAL A 40 -12.98 -6.10 -3.05
C VAL A 40 -12.89 -6.06 -4.58
N ALA A 41 -13.97 -5.72 -5.28
CA ALA A 41 -13.99 -5.62 -6.74
C ALA A 41 -13.09 -4.49 -7.25
N PHE A 42 -13.04 -3.32 -6.58
CA PHE A 42 -12.14 -2.22 -6.93
C PHE A 42 -10.68 -2.51 -6.56
N TYR A 43 -10.43 -3.38 -5.58
CA TYR A 43 -9.08 -3.85 -5.27
C TYR A 43 -8.56 -4.76 -6.39
N ALA A 44 -9.35 -5.76 -6.78
CA ALA A 44 -9.00 -6.76 -7.79
C ALA A 44 -9.01 -6.19 -9.20
N GLY A 45 -10.15 -5.63 -9.62
CA GLY A 45 -10.41 -5.19 -10.97
C GLY A 45 -10.93 -6.30 -11.88
N SER A 46 -11.75 -5.92 -12.86
CA SER A 46 -12.48 -6.85 -13.73
C SER A 46 -11.60 -7.70 -14.65
N LEU A 47 -10.35 -7.31 -14.88
CA LEU A 47 -9.43 -8.03 -15.77
C LEU A 47 -8.65 -9.16 -15.10
N GLU A 48 -8.76 -9.33 -13.78
CA GLU A 48 -8.02 -10.36 -13.05
C GLU A 48 -8.53 -11.78 -13.27
N GLY A 49 -9.81 -11.94 -13.63
CA GLY A 49 -10.44 -13.25 -13.67
C GLY A 49 -10.48 -13.92 -12.28
N ALA A 50 -10.72 -15.23 -12.24
CA ALA A 50 -10.94 -15.96 -10.99
C ALA A 50 -9.67 -16.25 -10.18
N SER A 51 -8.49 -16.21 -10.80
CA SER A 51 -7.22 -16.67 -10.22
C SER A 51 -6.05 -15.70 -10.42
N GLY A 52 -6.35 -14.44 -10.76
CA GLY A 52 -5.34 -13.46 -11.17
C GLY A 52 -4.94 -13.60 -12.64
N SER A 53 -4.63 -12.47 -13.27
CA SER A 53 -4.32 -12.38 -14.70
C SER A 53 -3.18 -11.40 -14.95
N PRO A 54 -2.25 -11.70 -15.86
CA PRO A 54 -1.24 -10.72 -16.29
C PRO A 54 -1.84 -9.42 -16.87
N SER A 55 -3.09 -9.49 -17.35
CA SER A 55 -3.85 -8.37 -17.91
C SER A 55 -4.47 -7.45 -16.87
N GLY A 56 -4.47 -7.84 -15.59
CA GLY A 56 -4.91 -7.01 -14.47
C GLY A 56 -4.25 -5.63 -14.44
N LYS A 57 -4.94 -4.66 -13.84
CA LYS A 57 -4.51 -3.25 -13.83
C LYS A 57 -4.58 -2.57 -12.47
N LEU A 58 -5.30 -3.15 -11.50
CA LEU A 58 -5.54 -2.54 -10.20
C LEU A 58 -4.56 -3.07 -9.14
N VAL A 59 -4.90 -2.87 -7.87
CA VAL A 59 -3.98 -3.05 -6.74
C VAL A 59 -3.58 -4.52 -6.59
N TRP A 60 -4.50 -5.45 -6.88
CA TRP A 60 -4.17 -6.87 -6.97
C TRP A 60 -2.98 -7.12 -7.91
N ARG A 61 -3.07 -6.71 -9.18
CA ARG A 61 -1.97 -6.86 -10.14
C ARG A 61 -0.69 -6.21 -9.65
N LEU A 62 -0.81 -5.03 -9.04
CA LEU A 62 0.34 -4.31 -8.54
C LEU A 62 1.10 -5.16 -7.50
N ALA A 63 0.39 -5.74 -6.52
CA ALA A 63 0.98 -6.64 -5.52
C ALA A 63 1.68 -7.84 -6.17
N GLU A 64 1.05 -8.48 -7.16
CA GLU A 64 1.67 -9.57 -7.94
C GLU A 64 2.97 -9.16 -8.63
N LYS A 65 2.99 -7.97 -9.24
CA LYS A 65 4.19 -7.47 -9.93
C LYS A 65 5.30 -7.07 -8.95
N ARG A 66 4.96 -6.66 -7.74
CA ARG A 66 5.95 -6.29 -6.73
C ARG A 66 6.47 -7.51 -5.99
N CYS A 67 5.65 -8.50 -5.68
CA CYS A 67 6.10 -9.69 -4.99
C CYS A 67 7.23 -10.40 -5.74
N ALA A 68 7.13 -10.47 -7.08
CA ALA A 68 8.15 -11.09 -7.92
C ALA A 68 9.48 -10.32 -7.91
N ASN A 69 9.46 -9.01 -7.62
CA ASN A 69 10.67 -8.20 -7.50
C ASN A 69 11.28 -8.25 -6.10
N PHE A 70 10.51 -8.68 -5.10
CA PHE A 70 10.88 -8.59 -3.68
C PHE A 70 11.01 -9.96 -2.99
N GLY A 71 10.80 -11.06 -3.72
CA GLY A 71 10.81 -12.41 -3.15
C GLY A 71 9.68 -12.62 -2.13
N THR A 72 8.52 -11.99 -2.34
CA THR A 72 7.38 -12.07 -1.42
C THR A 72 6.14 -12.69 -2.05
N CYS A 73 6.29 -13.49 -3.11
CA CYS A 73 5.22 -14.31 -3.65
C CYS A 73 5.09 -15.61 -2.84
N GLY A 74 3.98 -16.33 -3.05
CA GLY A 74 3.63 -17.53 -2.33
C GLY A 74 2.89 -17.25 -1.02
N LEU A 75 2.25 -18.27 -0.47
CA LEU A 75 1.41 -18.16 0.73
C LEU A 75 2.21 -17.63 1.95
N ASN A 76 3.48 -18.01 2.04
CA ASN A 76 4.37 -17.66 3.16
C ASN A 76 5.39 -16.57 2.79
N GLY A 77 5.33 -16.00 1.58
CA GLY A 77 6.46 -15.26 1.01
C GLY A 77 7.62 -16.17 0.61
N GLY A 78 8.72 -15.58 0.15
CA GLY A 78 9.95 -16.27 -0.24
C GLY A 78 10.01 -16.75 -1.69
N GLU A 79 8.91 -16.69 -2.44
CA GLU A 79 8.88 -17.07 -3.85
C GLU A 79 8.93 -15.83 -4.76
N THR A 80 9.35 -16.01 -6.01
CA THR A 80 9.39 -14.95 -7.05
C THR A 80 8.26 -15.07 -8.08
N SER A 81 7.37 -16.06 -7.91
CA SER A 81 6.25 -16.30 -8.81
C SER A 81 5.01 -16.78 -8.06
N GLY A 82 3.85 -16.76 -8.73
CA GLY A 82 2.56 -17.06 -8.11
C GLY A 82 1.94 -15.85 -7.42
N THR A 83 0.91 -16.11 -6.61
CA THR A 83 0.16 -15.07 -5.90
C THR A 83 1.01 -14.42 -4.82
N SER A 84 0.98 -13.09 -4.74
CA SER A 84 1.66 -12.33 -3.70
C SER A 84 1.16 -12.73 -2.31
N GLN A 85 2.09 -12.80 -1.35
CA GLN A 85 1.75 -13.04 0.06
C GLN A 85 0.70 -12.03 0.55
N ILE A 86 0.83 -10.77 0.12
CA ILE A 86 -0.13 -9.70 0.46
C ILE A 86 -1.53 -10.00 -0.07
N ASN A 87 -1.68 -10.49 -1.31
CA ASN A 87 -3.00 -10.88 -1.81
C ASN A 87 -3.59 -12.07 -1.03
N HIS A 88 -2.76 -13.03 -0.59
CA HIS A 88 -3.24 -14.11 0.28
C HIS A 88 -3.75 -13.59 1.62
N LEU A 89 -2.99 -12.69 2.27
CA LEU A 89 -3.39 -12.08 3.54
C LEU A 89 -4.65 -11.23 3.38
N LEU A 90 -4.75 -10.45 2.31
CA LEU A 90 -5.92 -9.63 2.02
C LEU A 90 -7.17 -10.46 1.73
N LEU A 91 -7.07 -11.57 1.00
CA LEU A 91 -8.20 -12.48 0.79
C LEU A 91 -8.78 -12.98 2.12
N ALA A 92 -7.92 -13.30 3.10
CA ALA A 92 -8.38 -13.71 4.42
C ALA A 92 -9.11 -12.56 5.16
N GLN A 93 -8.62 -11.32 5.04
CA GLN A 93 -9.30 -10.15 5.61
C GLN A 93 -10.64 -9.86 4.91
N PHE A 94 -10.70 -9.98 3.58
CA PHE A 94 -11.94 -9.79 2.82
C PHE A 94 -13.02 -10.78 3.25
N GLN A 95 -12.66 -12.05 3.42
CA GLN A 95 -13.58 -13.09 3.89
C GLN A 95 -14.03 -12.86 5.34
N GLU A 96 -13.13 -12.44 6.23
CA GLU A 96 -13.49 -12.17 7.62
C GLU A 96 -14.39 -10.93 7.74
N GLY A 97 -14.12 -9.86 7.00
CA GLY A 97 -14.98 -8.68 6.99
C GLY A 97 -16.38 -8.98 6.46
N GLU A 98 -16.48 -9.71 5.35
CA GLU A 98 -17.77 -10.19 4.82
C GLU A 98 -18.53 -10.99 5.89
N ARG A 99 -17.88 -11.96 6.54
CA ARG A 99 -18.49 -12.78 7.59
C ARG A 99 -18.95 -11.95 8.79
N LEU A 100 -18.17 -10.95 9.19
CA LEU A 100 -18.53 -10.06 10.30
C LEU A 100 -19.74 -9.19 9.94
N LEU A 101 -19.76 -8.63 8.73
CA LEU A 101 -20.89 -7.86 8.21
C LEU A 101 -22.15 -8.71 8.13
N GLN A 102 -22.07 -9.90 7.52
CA GLN A 102 -23.19 -10.87 7.42
C GLN A 102 -23.77 -11.28 8.78
N THR A 103 -22.99 -11.18 9.86
CA THR A 103 -23.42 -11.53 11.21
C THR A 103 -23.72 -10.31 12.08
N GLY A 104 -23.76 -9.10 11.50
CA GLY A 104 -24.07 -7.84 12.20
C GLY A 104 -23.01 -7.42 13.23
N GLN A 105 -21.79 -7.95 13.15
CA GLN A 105 -20.71 -7.67 14.11
C GLN A 105 -19.93 -6.40 13.74
N CYS A 106 -20.64 -5.29 13.54
CA CYS A 106 -20.09 -4.04 12.97
C CYS A 106 -18.86 -3.50 13.72
N ASP A 107 -18.88 -3.52 15.06
CA ASP A 107 -17.76 -3.04 15.90
C ASP A 107 -16.43 -3.80 15.66
N ARG A 108 -16.51 -5.01 15.09
CA ARG A 108 -15.34 -5.85 14.78
C ARG A 108 -14.78 -5.63 13.38
N VAL A 109 -15.47 -4.89 12.51
CA VAL A 109 -15.04 -4.68 11.12
C VAL A 109 -13.92 -3.64 11.03
N ARG A 110 -13.88 -2.66 11.93
CA ARG A 110 -12.86 -1.61 11.89
C ARG A 110 -11.41 -2.13 11.95
N PRO A 111 -11.06 -3.03 12.88
CA PRO A 111 -9.74 -3.67 12.87
C PRO A 111 -9.41 -4.40 11.56
N VAL A 112 -10.39 -4.98 10.87
CA VAL A 112 -10.18 -5.67 9.57
C VAL A 112 -9.83 -4.65 8.48
N VAL A 113 -10.54 -3.53 8.41
CA VAL A 113 -10.24 -2.45 7.44
C VAL A 113 -8.85 -1.85 7.71
N ASP A 114 -8.49 -1.67 8.97
CA ASP A 114 -7.16 -1.17 9.36
C ASP A 114 -6.04 -2.10 8.88
N GLU A 115 -6.23 -3.42 9.01
CA GLU A 115 -5.30 -4.43 8.50
C GLU A 115 -5.25 -4.44 6.97
N ILE A 116 -6.39 -4.30 6.29
CA ILE A 116 -6.45 -4.18 4.83
C ILE A 116 -5.63 -2.97 4.36
N ILE A 117 -5.81 -1.79 4.95
CA ILE A 117 -5.06 -0.58 4.59
C ILE A 117 -3.55 -0.77 4.81
N SER A 118 -3.17 -1.40 5.92
CA SER A 118 -1.77 -1.75 6.22
C SER A 118 -1.18 -2.64 5.13
N LEU A 119 -1.82 -3.77 4.83
CA LEU A 119 -1.34 -4.74 3.85
C LEU A 119 -1.28 -4.18 2.43
N MET A 120 -2.30 -3.40 2.03
CA MET A 120 -2.30 -2.73 0.74
C MET A 120 -1.07 -1.81 0.61
N THR A 121 -0.48 -1.29 1.71
CA THR A 121 0.59 -0.27 1.65
C THR A 121 1.90 -0.85 1.14
N VAL A 122 2.10 -2.16 1.36
CA VAL A 122 3.30 -2.90 0.99
C VAL A 122 3.69 -2.72 -0.49
N PRO A 123 2.81 -2.97 -1.49
CA PRO A 123 3.19 -2.77 -2.89
C PRO A 123 3.56 -1.33 -3.26
N LEU A 124 3.09 -0.31 -2.52
CA LEU A 124 3.49 1.09 -2.74
C LEU A 124 4.91 1.35 -2.21
N VAL A 125 5.23 0.80 -1.03
CA VAL A 125 6.59 0.83 -0.46
C VAL A 125 7.56 0.07 -1.37
N GLN A 126 7.21 -1.15 -1.76
CA GLN A 126 7.99 -1.96 -2.70
C GLN A 126 8.21 -1.23 -4.03
N GLY A 127 7.17 -0.58 -4.57
CA GLY A 127 7.30 0.27 -5.75
C GLY A 127 8.34 1.38 -5.55
N SER A 128 8.22 2.14 -4.45
CA SER A 128 9.12 3.25 -4.13
C SER A 128 10.57 2.80 -4.00
N LEU A 129 10.85 1.76 -3.21
CA LEU A 129 12.18 1.20 -3.00
C LEU A 129 12.81 0.68 -4.31
N ARG A 130 12.01 0.02 -5.15
CA ARG A 130 12.50 -0.47 -6.44
C ARG A 130 13.01 0.67 -7.31
N TYR A 131 12.26 1.77 -7.42
CA TYR A 131 12.71 2.89 -8.28
C TYR A 131 13.81 3.72 -7.62
N ALA A 132 13.86 3.82 -6.29
CA ALA A 132 15.01 4.38 -5.60
C ALA A 132 16.29 3.63 -5.97
N TYR A 133 16.28 2.29 -5.93
CA TYR A 133 17.41 1.45 -6.33
C TYR A 133 17.74 1.60 -7.82
N LYS A 134 16.74 1.52 -8.70
CA LYS A 134 16.97 1.62 -10.16
C LYS A 134 17.58 2.96 -10.59
N ILE A 135 17.22 4.06 -9.93
CA ILE A 135 17.76 5.38 -10.28
C ILE A 135 19.08 5.65 -9.55
N GLY A 136 19.16 5.34 -8.26
CA GLY A 136 20.35 5.56 -7.43
C GLY A 136 21.52 4.69 -7.85
N GLU A 137 21.29 3.39 -8.04
CA GLU A 137 22.35 2.38 -8.07
C GLU A 137 22.59 1.74 -9.45
N GLN A 138 21.67 1.89 -10.41
CA GLN A 138 21.75 1.24 -11.73
C GLN A 138 21.87 2.27 -12.87
N PRO A 139 23.09 2.66 -13.30
CA PRO A 139 23.30 3.65 -14.34
C PRO A 139 22.53 3.38 -15.65
N GLU A 140 22.37 2.13 -16.03
CA GLU A 140 21.65 1.67 -17.23
C GLU A 140 20.13 1.81 -17.14
N GLU A 141 19.59 1.94 -15.93
CA GLU A 141 18.15 2.08 -15.66
C GLU A 141 17.75 3.53 -15.34
N ARG A 142 18.72 4.46 -15.29
CA ARG A 142 18.49 5.89 -15.08
C ARG A 142 17.71 6.50 -16.24
N SER A 143 16.47 6.90 -15.97
CA SER A 143 15.62 7.59 -16.94
C SER A 143 14.57 8.44 -16.26
N GLN A 144 14.13 9.51 -16.95
CA GLN A 144 12.99 10.33 -16.52
C GLN A 144 11.73 9.49 -16.25
N LYS A 145 11.51 8.45 -17.07
CA LYS A 145 10.39 7.52 -16.88
C LYS A 145 10.46 6.79 -15.55
N ASN A 146 11.59 6.14 -15.26
CA ASN A 146 11.76 5.40 -14.00
C ASN A 146 11.73 6.35 -12.79
N ALA A 147 12.29 7.56 -12.91
CA ALA A 147 12.24 8.58 -11.86
C ALA A 147 10.80 9.05 -11.59
N ALA A 148 10.01 9.30 -12.64
CA ALA A 148 8.60 9.65 -12.53
C ALA A 148 7.77 8.53 -11.89
N GLU A 149 8.00 7.27 -12.29
CA GLU A 149 7.34 6.11 -11.68
C GLU A 149 7.66 6.02 -10.18
N GLY A 150 8.93 6.17 -9.79
CA GLY A 150 9.34 6.21 -8.38
C GLY A 150 8.73 7.35 -7.57
N ALA A 151 8.68 8.55 -8.15
CA ALA A 151 8.07 9.71 -7.52
C ALA A 151 6.58 9.53 -7.24
N ILE A 152 5.83 8.91 -8.16
CA ILE A 152 4.40 8.66 -7.97
C ILE A 152 4.13 7.55 -6.95
N PHE A 153 4.91 6.47 -6.94
CA PHE A 153 4.83 5.47 -5.87
C PHE A 153 5.06 6.11 -4.49
N THR A 154 6.10 6.95 -4.41
CA THR A 154 6.47 7.64 -3.18
C THR A 154 5.39 8.61 -2.74
N ALA A 155 4.87 9.44 -3.64
CA ALA A 155 3.80 10.40 -3.35
C ALA A 155 2.52 9.72 -2.82
N ALA A 156 2.22 8.50 -3.28
CA ALA A 156 1.05 7.75 -2.83
C ALA A 156 1.15 7.28 -1.37
N VAL A 157 2.35 7.04 -0.85
CA VAL A 157 2.57 6.50 0.52
C VAL A 157 3.09 7.55 1.51
N LEU A 158 3.66 8.66 1.03
CA LEU A 158 4.24 9.72 1.85
C LEU A 158 3.33 10.24 2.97
N PRO A 159 2.02 10.46 2.78
CA PRO A 159 1.15 10.89 3.87
C PRO A 159 1.08 9.89 5.04
N LEU A 160 1.08 8.60 4.75
CA LEU A 160 1.08 7.54 5.77
C LEU A 160 2.43 7.49 6.51
N VAL A 161 3.53 7.63 5.77
CA VAL A 161 4.87 7.72 6.36
C VAL A 161 4.98 8.95 7.25
N HIS A 162 4.50 10.11 6.81
CA HIS A 162 4.55 11.35 7.60
C HIS A 162 3.77 11.24 8.91
N GLU A 163 2.60 10.60 8.90
CA GLU A 163 1.81 10.37 10.12
C GLU A 163 2.57 9.49 11.14
N CYS A 164 3.45 8.62 10.65
CA CYS A 164 4.31 7.78 11.49
C CYS A 164 5.60 8.49 11.92
N ASP A 165 6.29 9.14 11.00
CA ASP A 165 7.54 9.88 11.19
C ASP A 165 7.71 10.95 10.09
N ALA A 166 7.55 12.21 10.48
CA ALA A 166 7.68 13.34 9.57
C ALA A 166 9.12 13.53 9.04
N ALA A 167 10.14 13.15 9.81
CA ALA A 167 11.53 13.24 9.36
C ALA A 167 11.84 12.15 8.32
N ALA A 168 11.37 10.92 8.53
CA ALA A 168 11.48 9.86 7.52
C ALA A 168 10.78 10.26 6.21
N ALA A 169 9.57 10.83 6.30
CA ALA A 169 8.85 11.33 5.13
C ALA A 169 9.62 12.47 4.42
N ALA A 170 10.26 13.37 5.18
CA ALA A 170 11.07 14.44 4.61
C ALA A 170 12.29 13.88 3.86
N THR A 171 13.01 12.91 4.43
CA THR A 171 14.12 12.21 3.76
C THR A 171 13.65 11.57 2.45
N ILE A 172 12.59 10.76 2.50
CA ILE A 172 12.05 10.11 1.31
C ILE A 172 11.64 11.13 0.24
N SER A 173 10.98 12.22 0.64
CA SER A 173 10.57 13.28 -0.30
C SER A 173 11.77 14.02 -0.92
N ALA A 174 12.81 14.27 -0.13
CA ALA A 174 14.02 14.95 -0.60
C ALA A 174 14.75 14.15 -1.68
N ASP A 175 14.70 12.82 -1.62
CA ASP A 175 15.37 11.91 -2.56
C ASP A 175 14.49 11.46 -3.74
N MET A 176 13.16 11.42 -3.57
CA MET A 176 12.27 10.75 -4.54
C MET A 176 11.21 11.67 -5.17
N LYS A 177 11.13 12.96 -4.81
CA LYS A 177 10.13 13.86 -5.41
C LYS A 177 10.33 14.04 -6.92
N PHE A 178 9.22 14.34 -7.59
CA PHE A 178 9.20 14.57 -9.03
C PHE A 178 10.15 15.72 -9.44
N GLY A 179 10.87 15.56 -10.55
CA GLY A 179 11.75 16.58 -11.14
C GLY A 179 13.20 16.60 -10.64
N LEU A 180 13.58 15.77 -9.66
CA LEU A 180 14.97 15.67 -9.18
C LEU A 180 15.93 15.15 -10.27
N PHE A 181 15.50 14.13 -11.02
CA PHE A 181 16.31 13.53 -12.06
C PHE A 181 16.75 14.53 -13.14
N ASP A 182 15.88 15.48 -13.50
CA ASP A 182 16.18 16.53 -14.49
C ASP A 182 17.20 17.56 -13.97
N GLN A 183 17.35 17.65 -12.65
CA GLN A 183 18.35 18.48 -11.97
C GLN A 183 19.69 17.75 -11.80
N GLY A 184 19.77 16.47 -12.17
CA GLY A 184 20.95 15.63 -11.97
C GLY A 184 21.03 15.02 -10.57
N ASP A 185 20.00 15.20 -9.75
CA ASP A 185 19.93 14.64 -8.40
C ASP A 185 19.41 13.20 -8.46
N LEU A 186 20.20 12.27 -7.91
CA LEU A 186 19.88 10.85 -7.85
C LEU A 186 19.54 10.47 -6.40
N PRO A 187 18.58 9.56 -6.17
CA PRO A 187 18.24 9.12 -4.82
C PRO A 187 19.41 8.41 -4.14
N ASP A 188 19.61 8.66 -2.84
CA ASP A 188 20.34 7.78 -1.95
C ASP A 188 19.42 6.60 -1.56
N PHE A 189 19.64 5.44 -2.21
CA PHE A 189 18.80 4.27 -1.98
C PHE A 189 18.82 3.80 -0.51
N LEU A 190 19.97 3.85 0.15
CA LEU A 190 20.09 3.40 1.55
C LEU A 190 19.35 4.35 2.49
N ALA A 191 19.43 5.66 2.27
CA ALA A 191 18.69 6.65 3.06
C ALA A 191 17.17 6.49 2.89
N VAL A 192 16.71 6.32 1.64
CA VAL A 192 15.29 6.06 1.35
C VAL A 192 14.82 4.75 1.98
N LYS A 193 15.61 3.68 1.86
CA LYS A 193 15.31 2.36 2.45
C LYS A 193 15.21 2.44 3.96
N ALA A 194 16.22 3.01 4.63
CA ALA A 194 16.23 3.14 6.08
C ALA A 194 15.06 4.00 6.60
N ALA A 195 14.71 5.08 5.89
CA ALA A 195 13.57 5.92 6.23
C ALA A 195 12.25 5.13 6.15
N PHE A 196 12.02 4.36 5.07
CA PHE A 196 10.83 3.50 4.99
C PHE A 196 10.80 2.46 6.12
N GLU A 197 11.89 1.72 6.32
CA GLU A 197 11.99 0.64 7.30
C GLU A 197 11.74 1.12 8.74
N SER A 198 12.16 2.35 9.07
CA SER A 198 11.90 2.96 10.38
C SER A 198 10.40 3.12 10.70
N THR A 199 9.55 3.16 9.68
CA THR A 199 8.10 3.39 9.83
C THR A 199 7.25 2.13 9.79
N TYR A 200 7.81 0.97 9.44
CA TYR A 200 7.06 -0.28 9.21
C TYR A 200 6.19 -0.68 10.40
N ALA A 201 6.74 -0.63 11.62
CA ALA A 201 6.00 -0.96 12.82
C ALA A 201 4.78 -0.03 13.08
N CYS A 202 4.86 1.23 12.67
CA CYS A 202 3.74 2.17 12.78
C CYS A 202 2.71 1.96 11.65
N LEU A 203 3.19 1.68 10.43
CA LEU A 203 2.35 1.36 9.27
C LEU A 203 1.61 0.02 9.43
N GLY A 204 2.05 -0.85 10.34
CA GLY A 204 1.48 -2.17 10.56
C GLY A 204 2.02 -3.25 9.63
N ILE A 205 3.19 -3.03 9.03
CA ILE A 205 3.85 -3.95 8.11
C ILE A 205 5.19 -4.41 8.69
N THR A 206 5.75 -5.49 8.15
CA THR A 206 7.02 -6.06 8.62
C THR A 206 8.08 -6.05 7.51
N CYS A 207 9.35 -6.27 7.89
CA CYS A 207 10.42 -6.51 6.93
C CYS A 207 10.09 -7.69 6.00
N GLU A 208 9.44 -8.74 6.52
CA GLU A 208 9.04 -9.91 5.75
C GLU A 208 7.93 -9.59 4.76
N HIS A 209 6.96 -8.75 5.12
CA HIS A 209 5.93 -8.30 4.18
C HIS A 209 6.54 -7.55 2.98
N VAL A 210 7.54 -6.70 3.22
CA VAL A 210 8.16 -5.89 2.15
C VAL A 210 9.19 -6.68 1.36
N GLY A 211 9.99 -7.53 2.02
CA GLY A 211 11.06 -8.29 1.38
C GLY A 211 12.26 -7.43 0.98
N GLY A 212 13.13 -7.99 0.14
CA GLY A 212 14.30 -7.33 -0.43
C GLY A 212 14.34 -7.49 -1.94
N LEU A 213 15.02 -6.60 -2.68
CA LEU A 213 15.05 -6.74 -4.14
C LEU A 213 15.88 -7.95 -4.55
N VAL A 214 15.27 -8.82 -5.36
CA VAL A 214 15.84 -10.08 -5.85
C VAL A 214 15.80 -10.15 -7.38
N ASP A 215 16.62 -11.04 -7.95
CA ASP A 215 16.53 -11.43 -9.35
C ASP A 215 15.42 -12.47 -9.61
N ALA A 216 15.42 -13.08 -10.80
CA ALA A 216 14.41 -14.06 -11.17
C ALA A 216 14.52 -15.39 -10.40
N ASP A 217 15.72 -15.74 -9.95
CA ASP A 217 16.02 -16.97 -9.20
C ASP A 217 15.76 -16.78 -7.70
N GLY A 218 15.53 -15.53 -7.26
CA GLY A 218 15.26 -15.18 -5.87
C GLY A 218 16.51 -14.77 -5.10
N ASP A 219 17.64 -14.62 -5.78
CA ASP A 219 18.89 -14.16 -5.17
C ASP A 219 18.87 -12.63 -5.00
N PRO A 220 19.35 -12.09 -3.86
CA PRO A 220 19.41 -10.64 -3.67
C PRO A 220 20.23 -9.94 -4.75
N LEU A 221 19.67 -8.87 -5.33
CA LEU A 221 20.37 -8.09 -6.38
C LEU A 221 21.68 -7.48 -5.88
N HIS A 222 21.73 -7.10 -4.60
CA HIS A 222 22.92 -6.62 -3.92
C HIS A 222 22.77 -6.78 -2.41
N ALA A 223 23.86 -6.78 -1.63
CA ALA A 223 23.78 -6.86 -0.17
C ALA A 223 22.92 -5.73 0.44
N MET A 224 22.93 -4.55 -0.17
CA MET A 224 22.13 -3.40 0.26
C MET A 224 20.63 -3.55 0.02
N THR A 225 20.21 -4.46 -0.85
CA THR A 225 18.79 -4.68 -1.18
C THR A 225 18.14 -5.73 -0.28
N ALA A 226 18.89 -6.33 0.64
CA ALA A 226 18.37 -7.28 1.61
C ALA A 226 17.24 -6.66 2.46
N PRO A 227 16.24 -7.48 2.87
CA PRO A 227 15.22 -7.02 3.81
C PRO A 227 15.86 -6.56 5.13
N CYS A 228 15.21 -5.65 5.86
CA CYS A 228 15.63 -5.34 7.22
C CYS A 228 15.64 -6.59 8.11
N ASP A 229 16.55 -6.61 9.07
CA ASP A 229 16.51 -7.56 10.15
C ASP A 229 15.37 -7.16 11.10
N GLY A 230 14.43 -8.07 11.38
CA GLY A 230 13.33 -7.84 12.32
C GLY A 230 13.78 -7.53 13.77
N SER A 231 15.09 -7.48 14.01
CA SER A 231 15.74 -7.02 15.22
C SER A 231 15.85 -5.49 15.17
N GLY A 232 14.74 -4.81 15.45
CA GLY A 232 14.64 -3.35 15.32
C GLY A 232 15.85 -2.58 15.86
N SER A 233 16.28 -1.58 15.08
CA SER A 233 16.87 -0.31 15.50
C SER A 233 17.12 -0.18 17.01
N GLY A 234 18.32 -0.57 17.43
CA GLY A 234 18.93 -0.19 18.69
C GLY A 234 20.38 0.17 18.40
N GLY A 235 20.64 1.43 18.07
CA GLY A 235 22.00 1.91 17.88
C GLY A 235 22.82 1.76 19.16
N ALA A 236 23.95 1.05 19.06
CA ALA A 236 25.20 1.37 19.74
C ALA A 236 26.29 0.46 19.16
N GLY A 237 27.30 1.07 18.55
CA GLY A 237 28.47 0.37 18.08
C GLY A 237 29.23 -0.31 19.23
N SER A 238 29.82 -1.45 18.92
CA SER A 238 31.08 -1.86 19.53
C SER A 238 31.73 -2.90 18.64
N ASP A 239 32.91 -2.53 18.12
CA ASP A 239 33.90 -3.43 17.57
C ASP A 239 34.06 -4.70 18.41
N ARG A 240 34.24 -5.84 17.74
CA ARG A 240 35.27 -6.82 18.11
C ARG A 240 35.48 -7.83 16.98
N SER A 241 36.68 -7.76 16.42
CA SER A 241 37.31 -8.81 15.63
C SER A 241 37.49 -10.09 16.47
N GLY A 242 37.26 -11.24 15.85
CA GLY A 242 37.64 -12.55 16.37
C GLY A 242 37.44 -13.60 15.27
N GLY A 243 38.54 -14.09 14.70
CA GLY A 243 38.54 -14.93 13.51
C GLY A 243 38.40 -16.44 13.75
N SER A 244 38.00 -17.08 12.65
CA SER A 244 38.36 -18.41 12.13
C SER A 244 37.65 -19.70 12.60
N SER A 245 37.05 -20.32 11.57
CA SER A 245 37.15 -21.71 11.08
C SER A 245 36.12 -22.79 11.47
N SER A 246 35.31 -23.10 10.45
CA SER A 246 34.91 -24.42 9.90
C SER A 246 34.38 -25.51 10.82
N SER A 247 33.16 -26.00 10.56
CA SER A 247 32.88 -27.26 9.85
C SER A 247 31.46 -27.78 10.13
N GLY A 248 30.83 -28.38 9.12
CA GLY A 248 29.81 -29.42 9.30
C GLY A 248 28.37 -29.06 8.94
N ASP A 249 27.91 -29.63 7.84
CA ASP A 249 26.50 -29.79 7.45
C ASP A 249 25.58 -30.20 8.61
N SER A 250 24.36 -29.64 8.61
CA SER A 250 23.14 -30.38 8.98
C SER A 250 21.91 -29.69 8.38
N THR A 251 21.65 -30.04 7.13
CA THR A 251 20.32 -29.98 6.52
C THR A 251 19.34 -30.80 7.35
N GLY A 252 18.28 -30.17 7.83
CA GLY A 252 17.08 -30.85 8.35
C GLY A 252 16.70 -30.48 9.78
N ALA A 253 15.51 -29.87 9.90
CA ALA A 253 14.68 -29.68 11.09
C ALA A 253 14.54 -28.24 11.65
N ILE A 254 14.06 -27.31 10.82
CA ILE A 254 13.21 -26.19 11.28
C ILE A 254 12.02 -26.03 10.31
N VAL A 255 11.15 -27.04 10.26
CA VAL A 255 9.80 -26.90 9.68
C VAL A 255 8.87 -27.60 10.65
N GLY A 256 8.20 -26.83 11.50
CA GLY A 256 7.28 -27.39 12.50
C GLY A 256 6.78 -26.45 13.58
N ALA A 257 7.37 -25.25 13.75
CA ALA A 257 7.01 -24.33 14.83
C ALA A 257 6.61 -22.90 14.40
N THR A 258 6.23 -22.68 13.14
CA THR A 258 5.80 -21.35 12.65
C THR A 258 4.28 -21.16 12.60
N ILE A 259 3.49 -22.24 12.59
CA ILE A 259 2.03 -22.17 12.40
C ILE A 259 1.29 -21.53 13.60
N GLY A 260 1.86 -21.60 14.82
CA GLY A 260 1.26 -20.96 16.01
C GLY A 260 1.66 -19.50 16.24
N GLY A 261 2.78 -19.05 15.65
CA GLY A 261 3.32 -17.71 15.87
C GLY A 261 2.61 -16.63 15.05
N CYS A 262 2.24 -16.94 13.81
CA CYS A 262 1.65 -15.96 12.89
C CYS A 262 0.26 -15.48 13.35
N ALA A 263 -0.59 -16.37 13.86
CA ALA A 263 -1.92 -15.99 14.36
C ALA A 263 -1.85 -15.11 15.63
N ALA A 264 -0.89 -15.38 16.52
CA ALA A 264 -0.69 -14.57 17.73
C ALA A 264 -0.02 -13.21 17.42
N GLY A 265 0.90 -13.18 16.44
CA GLY A 265 1.54 -11.96 15.95
C GLY A 265 0.54 -10.99 15.29
N LEU A 266 -0.37 -11.51 14.45
CA LEU A 266 -1.43 -10.73 13.81
C LEU A 266 -2.39 -10.11 14.84
N LEU A 267 -2.77 -10.86 15.88
CA LEU A 267 -3.63 -10.36 16.96
C LEU A 267 -2.93 -9.36 17.88
N ALA A 268 -1.65 -9.57 18.21
CA ALA A 268 -0.88 -8.66 19.06
C ALA A 268 -0.52 -7.35 18.33
N GLY A 269 -0.16 -7.43 17.05
CA GLY A 269 0.08 -6.28 16.19
C GLY A 269 -1.17 -5.42 16.03
N GLY A 270 -2.30 -6.05 15.66
CA GLY A 270 -3.60 -5.37 15.55
C GLY A 270 -4.04 -4.72 16.88
N TYR A 271 -3.80 -5.38 18.02
CA TYR A 271 -4.14 -4.84 19.34
C TYR A 271 -3.27 -3.63 19.75
N LEU A 272 -1.97 -3.64 19.42
CA LEU A 272 -1.07 -2.52 19.69
C LEU A 272 -1.39 -1.30 18.80
N LEU A 273 -1.77 -1.53 17.54
CA LEU A 273 -2.22 -0.48 16.61
C LEU A 273 -3.56 0.12 17.05
N TYR A 274 -4.53 -0.71 17.45
CA TYR A 274 -5.80 -0.27 18.02
C TYR A 274 -5.60 0.64 19.24
N ARG A 275 -4.72 0.26 20.17
CA ARG A 275 -4.42 1.08 21.37
C ARG A 275 -3.76 2.41 21.02
N ARG A 276 -2.84 2.45 20.05
CA ARG A 276 -2.17 3.69 19.64
C ARG A 276 -3.11 4.65 18.91
N ARG A 277 -3.94 4.14 18.00
CA ARG A 277 -4.95 4.97 17.30
C ARG A 277 -5.98 5.53 18.26
N ARG A 278 -6.48 4.73 19.21
CA ARG A 278 -7.41 5.21 20.25
C ARG A 278 -6.83 6.35 21.10
N ALA A 279 -5.52 6.34 21.35
CA ALA A 279 -4.84 7.41 22.08
C ALA A 279 -4.68 8.70 21.27
N LYS A 280 -4.49 8.61 19.93
CA LYS A 280 -4.42 9.79 19.05
C LYS A 280 -5.79 10.41 18.74
N LEU A 281 -6.85 9.59 18.63
CA LEU A 281 -8.24 10.07 18.45
C LEU A 281 -8.80 10.86 19.64
N SER A 282 -8.15 10.77 20.81
CA SER A 282 -8.47 11.60 21.99
C SER A 282 -7.79 12.97 22.00
N ASP A 283 -6.87 13.24 21.07
CA ASP A 283 -6.22 14.55 20.97
C ASP A 283 -7.05 15.48 20.07
N PRO A 284 -7.39 16.70 20.54
CA PRO A 284 -8.11 17.67 19.71
C PRO A 284 -7.24 18.15 18.55
N VAL A 285 -7.76 18.05 17.33
CA VAL A 285 -7.08 18.49 16.09
C VAL A 285 -6.96 20.03 16.05
N PRO A 286 -5.76 20.60 15.82
CA PRO A 286 -5.59 22.03 15.60
C PRO A 286 -6.22 22.47 14.27
N VAL A 287 -7.13 23.45 14.33
CA VAL A 287 -7.84 24.01 13.18
C VAL A 287 -6.97 25.04 12.47
N ASP A 288 -5.96 24.61 11.71
CA ASP A 288 -5.16 25.52 10.85
C ASP A 288 -4.66 24.84 9.55
N MET A 289 -5.37 23.83 9.04
CA MET A 289 -5.01 23.16 7.78
C MET A 289 -6.18 23.03 6.79
N VAL A 290 -7.06 24.03 6.74
CA VAL A 290 -8.00 24.19 5.63
C VAL A 290 -7.39 25.18 4.64
N VAL A 291 -6.84 24.66 3.53
CA VAL A 291 -6.48 25.50 2.38
C VAL A 291 -7.76 26.10 1.82
N SER A 292 -7.89 27.42 1.91
CA SER A 292 -9.06 28.17 1.41
C SER A 292 -9.04 28.22 -0.11
N SER A 293 -10.21 28.05 -0.74
CA SER A 293 -10.46 28.09 -2.18
C SER A 293 -10.16 29.44 -2.87
N SER A 294 -9.59 30.41 -2.13
CA SER A 294 -9.25 31.76 -2.57
C SER A 294 -8.00 31.83 -3.46
N ASP A 295 -7.08 30.86 -3.37
CA ASP A 295 -5.73 31.00 -3.94
C ASP A 295 -5.63 30.63 -5.44
N TYR A 296 -6.71 30.12 -6.05
CA TYR A 296 -6.74 29.77 -7.48
C TYR A 296 -6.97 30.97 -8.41
N SER A 297 -7.29 32.17 -7.92
CA SER A 297 -7.69 33.30 -8.78
C SER A 297 -6.55 34.25 -9.20
N LYS A 298 -5.28 34.00 -8.84
CA LYS A 298 -4.22 35.02 -9.00
C LYS A 298 -3.02 34.68 -9.88
N ALA A 299 -3.03 33.59 -10.64
CA ALA A 299 -1.92 33.28 -11.56
C ALA A 299 -2.39 32.87 -12.96
N ALA A 300 -2.52 33.87 -13.85
CA ALA A 300 -1.95 33.92 -15.21
C ALA A 300 -2.89 34.59 -16.25
N PRO A 301 -2.44 35.67 -16.92
CA PRO A 301 -3.04 36.18 -18.16
C PRO A 301 -2.36 35.52 -19.39
N GLY A 302 -3.13 35.17 -20.42
CA GLY A 302 -2.53 34.79 -21.71
C GLY A 302 -3.47 34.04 -22.64
N ARG A 303 -4.11 34.76 -23.56
CA ARG A 303 -4.76 34.19 -24.75
C ARG A 303 -3.72 33.53 -25.65
N ILE A 304 -3.92 32.26 -26.01
CA ILE A 304 -3.34 31.66 -27.22
C ILE A 304 -4.48 30.95 -27.94
N GLY A 305 -4.89 31.51 -29.08
CA GLY A 305 -5.78 30.85 -30.03
C GLY A 305 -4.98 30.12 -31.09
N ILE A 306 -5.38 28.90 -31.44
CA ILE A 306 -4.97 28.23 -32.67
C ILE A 306 -6.19 27.54 -33.27
N ASN A 307 -6.47 27.91 -34.52
CA ASN A 307 -7.52 27.40 -35.41
C ASN A 307 -7.35 25.90 -35.71
N SER A 308 -8.47 25.19 -35.88
CA SER A 308 -8.50 23.88 -36.53
C SER A 308 -9.57 23.88 -37.63
N PRO A 309 -9.24 23.56 -38.89
CA PRO A 309 -10.21 23.18 -39.90
C PRO A 309 -10.06 21.69 -40.26
N HIS A 310 -11.08 20.88 -40.02
CA HIS A 310 -11.63 19.90 -40.97
C HIS A 310 -12.59 18.90 -40.28
N ALA A 311 -13.69 18.64 -41.00
CA ALA A 311 -14.53 17.42 -41.03
C ALA A 311 -15.50 17.20 -39.85
N THR A 312 -16.76 17.67 -39.92
CA THR A 312 -17.96 17.16 -40.64
C THR A 312 -18.81 16.17 -39.83
N GLY A 313 -20.06 16.57 -39.56
CA GLY A 313 -21.28 15.75 -39.38
C GLY A 313 -21.29 14.84 -38.16
N VAL A 314 -22.24 14.92 -37.24
CA VAL A 314 -23.68 14.76 -37.47
C VAL A 314 -24.46 15.54 -36.41
N THR A 315 -25.44 16.31 -36.87
CA THR A 315 -26.54 16.92 -36.11
C THR A 315 -27.50 15.87 -35.56
N LEU A 316 -27.92 16.01 -34.31
CA LEU A 316 -29.34 15.88 -33.93
C LEU A 316 -29.62 16.73 -32.68
N SER A 317 -30.35 17.81 -32.98
CA SER A 317 -31.18 18.72 -32.18
C SER A 317 -31.82 18.09 -30.93
N GLN A 318 -31.81 18.78 -29.78
CA GLN A 318 -32.98 19.47 -29.15
C GLN A 318 -34.22 18.57 -29.02
N GLU A 319 -34.98 18.49 -27.92
CA GLU A 319 -35.13 19.25 -26.67
C GLU A 319 -36.28 18.56 -25.89
N VAL A 320 -36.38 18.81 -24.57
CA VAL A 320 -37.64 18.87 -23.77
C VAL A 320 -38.33 17.50 -23.50
N ASP A 321 -38.67 17.09 -22.27
CA ASP A 321 -39.53 17.82 -21.32
C ASP A 321 -39.39 17.34 -19.86
N ALA A 322 -39.78 18.21 -18.95
CA ALA A 322 -39.82 18.03 -17.50
C ALA A 322 -41.24 17.67 -17.00
N ARG A 323 -41.30 17.16 -15.75
CA ARG A 323 -42.49 16.85 -14.90
C ARG A 323 -43.11 15.48 -15.22
N VAL A 324 -43.33 14.58 -14.24
CA VAL A 324 -43.99 14.69 -12.93
C VAL A 324 -43.24 13.88 -11.87
#